data_AF-A0ABD2UAE6-F1
#
_entry.id   AF-A0ABD2UAE6-F1
#
_cell.length_a   1.000
_cell.length_b   1.000
_cell.length_c   1.000
_cell.angle_alpha   90.00
_cell.angle_beta   90.00
_cell.angle_gamma   90.00
#
_symmetry.space_group_name_H-M   'P 1'
#
loop_
_entity.id
_entity.type
_entity.pdbx_description
1 polymer ?
#
loop_
_entity_poly.entity_id
_entity_poly.type
_entity_poly.pdbx_seq_one_letter_code
_entity_poly.pdbx_strand_id
1 'polypeptide(L)'
;MLLNLTLNGLNELLKLAMSDEPFWVRSLDGGGKILNMEEHARSFIPIIGIKPSHFTTETTRSFGTVAGNSLTLIEMLMNEIIWIEHVEYDEIFVHHLYRPLIKTGLGFGAQRWTSSLQKHFEFLRVMTSFVDSTVDSKGEIGMGILAQRMTHNFCAGICATSNKWKTIQIEMGQDANLMMRKNITDLGEPIGVILIATKTIQLPIKPQYLFEFFTNKNMRSQWDILSYSGPMKNMIHIIKGQNLESSVSLLCANGDDIIANQNNMLIFQGTCTDATGSLLVYAIVDSSK
;
A
#
# COMPACT_ATOMS: atom_id res chain seq x y z
N MET A 1 -30.67 -25.78 4.67
CA MET A 1 -29.45 -25.90 3.85
C MET A 1 -28.51 -24.72 4.07
N LEU A 2 -28.88 -23.47 3.74
CA LEU A 2 -28.03 -22.28 3.98
C LEU A 2 -27.55 -22.12 5.43
N LEU A 3 -28.43 -22.30 6.42
CA LEU A 3 -28.07 -22.14 7.84
C LEU A 3 -26.95 -23.10 8.30
N ASN A 4 -26.97 -24.36 7.82
CA ASN A 4 -25.92 -25.33 8.11
C ASN A 4 -24.60 -24.96 7.43
N LEU A 5 -24.64 -24.39 6.21
CA LEU A 5 -23.45 -23.91 5.52
C LEU A 5 -22.80 -22.75 6.29
N THR A 6 -23.61 -21.80 6.75
CA THR A 6 -23.14 -20.66 7.56
C THR A 6 -22.56 -21.11 8.89
N LEU A 7 -23.21 -22.04 9.58
CA LEU A 7 -22.72 -22.57 10.86
C LEU A 7 -21.40 -23.34 10.69
N ASN A 8 -21.30 -24.16 9.64
CA ASN A 8 -20.06 -24.89 9.34
C ASN A 8 -18.91 -23.94 9.00
N GLY A 9 -19.17 -22.91 8.17
CA GLY A 9 -18.16 -21.89 7.84
C GLY A 9 -17.72 -21.09 9.06
N LEU A 10 -18.64 -20.75 9.98
CA LEU A 10 -18.28 -20.07 11.23
C LEU A 10 -17.42 -20.96 12.14
N ASN A 11 -17.79 -22.24 12.28
CA ASN A 11 -17.01 -23.20 13.07
C ASN A 11 -15.61 -23.41 12.50
N GLU A 12 -15.50 -23.46 11.17
CA GLU A 12 -14.22 -23.51 10.47
C GLU A 12 -13.36 -22.28 10.78
N LEU A 13 -13.92 -21.08 10.61
CA LEU A 13 -13.22 -19.83 10.91
C LEU A 13 -12.77 -19.75 12.37
N LEU A 14 -13.64 -20.11 13.33
CA LEU A 14 -13.30 -20.13 14.75
C LEU A 14 -12.18 -21.12 15.06
N LYS A 15 -12.25 -22.32 14.46
CA LYS A 15 -11.20 -23.34 14.66
C LYS A 15 -9.87 -22.87 14.08
N LEU A 16 -9.87 -22.25 12.90
CA LEU A 16 -8.67 -21.66 12.30
C LEU A 16 -8.12 -20.48 13.10
N ALA A 17 -8.98 -19.65 13.69
CA ALA A 17 -8.57 -18.52 14.53
C ALA A 17 -7.94 -18.96 15.86
N MET A 18 -8.48 -20.02 16.48
CA MET A 18 -8.06 -20.47 17.81
C MET A 18 -6.94 -21.51 17.79
N SER A 19 -6.68 -22.16 16.65
CA SER A 19 -5.65 -23.20 16.53
C SER A 19 -4.36 -22.64 15.94
N ASP A 20 -3.22 -23.21 16.28
CA ASP A 20 -1.91 -22.83 15.74
C ASP A 20 -1.35 -23.94 14.84
N GLU A 21 -0.28 -24.62 15.25
CA GLU A 21 0.15 -25.86 14.61
C GLU A 21 -0.90 -26.98 14.84
N PRO A 22 -1.17 -27.86 13.85
CA PRO A 22 -0.48 -28.01 12.57
C PRO A 22 -1.14 -27.24 11.40
N PHE A 23 -2.18 -26.44 11.67
CA PHE A 23 -2.90 -25.71 10.63
C PHE A 23 -2.09 -24.56 10.05
N TRP A 24 -1.25 -23.92 10.85
CA TRP A 24 -0.56 -22.69 10.45
C TRP A 24 0.94 -22.85 10.49
N VAL A 25 1.58 -22.84 9.31
CA VAL A 25 3.03 -22.96 9.16
C VAL A 25 3.63 -21.58 8.92
N ARG A 26 4.82 -21.31 9.47
CA ARG A 26 5.53 -20.05 9.22
C ARG A 26 5.85 -19.88 7.74
N SER A 27 5.56 -18.70 7.19
CA SER A 27 5.96 -18.34 5.84
C SER A 27 7.49 -18.23 5.73
N LEU A 28 8.02 -18.57 4.55
CA LEU A 28 9.46 -18.51 4.25
C LEU A 28 10.01 -17.07 4.23
N ASP A 29 9.15 -16.08 3.98
CA ASP A 29 9.51 -14.66 3.98
C ASP A 29 9.46 -14.01 5.38
N GLY A 30 9.08 -14.78 6.41
CA GLY A 30 8.99 -14.31 7.79
C GLY A 30 7.81 -13.36 8.07
N GLY A 31 6.91 -13.17 7.10
CA GLY A 31 5.84 -12.17 7.17
C GLY A 31 4.57 -12.59 7.90
N GLY A 32 4.40 -13.87 8.21
CA GLY A 32 3.19 -14.38 8.86
C GLY A 32 3.11 -15.90 8.79
N LYS A 33 1.88 -16.43 8.86
CA LYS A 33 1.62 -17.86 8.73
C LYS A 33 0.75 -18.15 7.51
N ILE A 34 1.00 -19.28 6.87
CA ILE A 34 0.23 -19.80 5.73
C ILE A 34 -0.52 -21.05 6.21
N LEU A 35 -1.73 -21.25 5.70
CA LEU A 35 -2.53 -22.43 6.00
C LEU A 35 -1.90 -23.70 5.39
N ASN A 36 -1.74 -24.73 6.20
CA ASN A 36 -1.44 -26.07 5.75
C ASN A 36 -2.69 -26.69 5.10
N MET A 37 -2.71 -26.70 3.77
CA MET A 37 -3.85 -27.19 3.00
C MET A 37 -4.12 -28.69 3.20
N GLU A 38 -3.10 -29.50 3.53
CA GLU A 38 -3.32 -30.93 3.81
C GLU A 38 -4.07 -31.14 5.13
N GLU A 39 -3.65 -30.45 6.20
CA GLU A 39 -4.30 -30.52 7.51
C GLU A 39 -5.69 -29.89 7.50
N HIS A 40 -5.86 -28.81 6.72
CA HIS A 40 -7.16 -28.21 6.46
C HIS A 40 -8.11 -29.20 5.76
N ALA A 41 -7.69 -29.81 4.66
CA ALA A 41 -8.49 -30.78 3.92
C ALA A 41 -8.83 -32.05 4.74
N ARG A 42 -7.97 -32.45 5.68
CA ARG A 42 -8.25 -33.54 6.63
C ARG A 42 -9.31 -33.16 7.68
N SER A 43 -9.33 -31.89 8.07
CA SER A 43 -10.10 -31.41 9.21
C SER A 43 -11.47 -30.84 8.84
N PHE A 44 -11.66 -30.44 7.58
CA PHE A 44 -12.87 -29.81 7.08
C PHE A 44 -13.38 -30.54 5.85
N ILE A 45 -14.70 -30.78 5.81
CA ILE A 45 -15.35 -31.41 4.66
C ILE A 45 -15.57 -30.32 3.61
N PRO A 46 -15.09 -30.49 2.36
CA PRO A 46 -15.32 -29.52 1.30
C PRO A 46 -16.82 -29.33 1.08
N ILE A 47 -17.28 -28.10 1.33
CA ILE A 47 -18.69 -27.75 1.21
C ILE A 47 -19.04 -27.36 -0.24
N ILE A 48 -18.05 -26.84 -0.98
CA ILE A 48 -18.20 -26.29 -2.33
C ILE A 48 -17.39 -27.13 -3.31
N GLY A 49 -18.00 -28.22 -3.81
CA GLY A 49 -17.54 -28.97 -4.99
C GLY A 49 -16.04 -29.30 -5.07
N ILE A 50 -15.57 -29.57 -6.28
CA ILE A 50 -14.14 -29.71 -6.58
C ILE A 50 -13.66 -28.39 -7.14
N LYS A 51 -12.63 -27.82 -6.52
CA LYS A 51 -11.98 -26.60 -6.98
C LYS A 51 -11.35 -26.79 -8.38
N PRO A 52 -11.61 -25.91 -9.36
CA PRO A 52 -10.99 -26.03 -10.68
C PRO A 52 -9.46 -25.86 -10.63
N SER A 53 -8.73 -26.54 -11.53
CA SER A 53 -7.27 -26.61 -11.51
C SER A 53 -6.53 -25.28 -11.75
N HIS A 54 -7.19 -24.30 -12.37
CA HIS A 54 -6.64 -22.97 -12.62
C HIS A 54 -6.84 -22.01 -11.44
N PHE A 55 -7.63 -22.40 -10.44
CA PHE A 55 -7.80 -21.60 -9.24
C PHE A 55 -6.72 -21.94 -8.21
N THR A 56 -6.13 -20.90 -7.64
CA THR A 56 -5.17 -20.98 -6.54
C THR A 56 -5.77 -20.31 -5.31
N THR A 57 -5.52 -20.89 -4.13
CA THR A 57 -6.02 -20.40 -2.84
C THR A 57 -4.83 -19.82 -2.10
N GLU A 58 -4.98 -18.59 -1.64
CA GLU A 58 -4.08 -17.96 -0.69
C GLU A 58 -4.81 -17.91 0.65
N THR A 59 -4.25 -18.52 1.69
CA THR A 59 -4.78 -18.39 3.04
C THR A 59 -3.67 -18.06 3.99
N THR A 60 -3.76 -16.88 4.58
CA THR A 60 -2.74 -16.34 5.47
C THR A 60 -3.35 -15.88 6.77
N ARG A 61 -2.52 -15.92 7.80
CA ARG A 61 -2.83 -15.41 9.12
C ARG A 61 -1.70 -14.50 9.58
N SER A 62 -2.08 -13.32 10.05
CA SER A 62 -1.19 -12.35 10.65
C SER A 62 -1.71 -11.96 12.03
N PHE A 63 -0.80 -11.67 12.94
CA PHE A 63 -1.09 -11.11 14.24
C PHE A 63 -0.30 -9.81 14.41
N GLY A 64 -0.92 -8.81 15.03
CA GLY A 64 -0.26 -7.53 15.25
C GLY A 64 -0.84 -6.78 16.45
N THR A 65 0.01 -6.01 17.10
CA THR A 65 -0.39 -5.07 18.15
C THR A 65 -0.52 -3.69 17.54
N VAL A 66 -1.68 -3.05 17.75
CA VAL A 66 -1.96 -1.71 17.24
C VAL A 66 -2.16 -0.79 18.44
N ALA A 67 -1.21 0.12 18.67
CA ALA A 67 -1.29 1.09 19.77
C ALA A 67 -2.08 2.34 19.33
N GLY A 68 -3.18 2.69 20.04
CA GLY A 68 -4.01 3.89 19.80
C GLY A 68 -4.71 4.39 21.08
N ASN A 69 -5.50 5.48 21.00
CA ASN A 69 -6.32 6.07 22.10
C ASN A 69 -7.80 6.37 21.67
N SER A 70 -8.83 6.35 22.54
CA SER A 70 -8.82 5.94 23.97
C SER A 70 -9.97 5.11 24.60
N LEU A 71 -11.18 4.89 24.06
CA LEU A 71 -12.10 3.97 24.79
C LEU A 71 -12.67 2.82 23.95
N THR A 72 -13.42 3.07 22.90
CA THR A 72 -14.12 2.00 22.18
C THR A 72 -13.26 1.25 21.15
N LEU A 73 -12.33 1.94 20.50
CA LEU A 73 -11.32 1.31 19.62
C LEU A 73 -10.16 0.71 20.42
N ILE A 74 -9.85 1.27 21.59
CA ILE A 74 -8.86 0.72 22.52
C ILE A 74 -9.32 -0.64 23.05
N GLU A 75 -10.57 -0.79 23.48
CA GLU A 75 -11.05 -2.08 24.00
C GLU A 75 -11.12 -3.16 22.91
N MET A 76 -11.38 -2.77 21.65
CA MET A 76 -11.39 -3.69 20.51
C MET A 76 -9.99 -4.02 19.94
N LEU A 77 -9.02 -3.09 20.04
CA LEU A 77 -7.71 -3.19 19.34
C LEU A 77 -6.49 -3.28 20.27
N MET A 78 -6.66 -3.16 21.60
CA MET A 78 -5.58 -3.38 22.58
C MET A 78 -5.34 -4.87 22.89
N ASN A 79 -6.13 -5.76 22.30
CA ASN A 79 -5.82 -7.18 22.23
C ASN A 79 -5.12 -7.48 20.90
N GLU A 80 -4.29 -8.53 20.85
CA GLU A 80 -3.68 -8.99 19.60
C GLU A 80 -4.75 -9.17 18.52
N ILE A 81 -4.63 -8.42 17.42
CA ILE A 81 -5.55 -8.55 16.29
C ILE A 81 -5.09 -9.74 15.47
N ILE A 82 -5.95 -10.76 15.36
CA ILE A 82 -5.73 -11.87 14.43
C ILE A 82 -6.52 -11.58 13.17
N TRP A 83 -5.80 -11.38 12.07
CA TRP A 83 -6.40 -11.29 10.74
C TRP A 83 -6.20 -12.61 10.01
N ILE A 84 -7.29 -13.18 9.51
CA ILE A 84 -7.27 -14.36 8.63
C ILE A 84 -7.90 -13.94 7.31
N GLU A 85 -7.17 -14.14 6.23
CA GLU A 85 -7.66 -13.87 4.89
C GLU A 85 -7.58 -15.16 4.07
N HIS A 86 -8.70 -15.48 3.41
CA HIS A 86 -8.85 -16.63 2.54
C HIS A 86 -9.36 -16.15 1.19
N VAL A 87 -8.48 -16.16 0.19
CA VAL A 87 -8.76 -15.62 -1.15
C VAL A 87 -8.53 -16.71 -2.17
N GLU A 88 -9.52 -16.90 -3.05
CA GLU A 88 -9.39 -17.72 -4.23
C GLU A 88 -9.31 -16.82 -5.47
N TYR A 89 -8.36 -17.12 -6.35
CA TYR A 89 -8.18 -16.39 -7.59
C TYR A 89 -7.89 -17.36 -8.73
N ASP A 90 -8.26 -16.95 -9.94
CA ASP A 90 -7.88 -17.66 -11.16
C ASP A 90 -6.48 -17.21 -11.58
N GLU A 91 -5.52 -18.14 -11.52
CA GLU A 91 -4.10 -17.89 -11.81
C GLU A 91 -3.86 -17.55 -13.29
N ILE A 92 -4.81 -17.86 -14.18
CA ILE A 92 -4.73 -17.50 -15.60
C ILE A 92 -4.73 -15.98 -15.78
N PHE A 93 -5.49 -15.24 -14.95
CA PHE A 93 -5.54 -13.78 -15.00
C PHE A 93 -4.43 -13.10 -14.21
N VAL A 94 -3.60 -13.87 -13.50
CA VAL A 94 -2.46 -13.34 -12.75
C VAL A 94 -1.23 -13.29 -13.63
N HIS A 95 -0.71 -12.08 -13.84
CA HIS A 95 0.53 -11.88 -14.56
C HIS A 95 1.69 -12.64 -13.91
N HIS A 96 2.52 -13.30 -14.72
CA HIS A 96 3.55 -14.23 -14.26
C HIS A 96 4.54 -13.60 -13.25
N LEU A 97 4.82 -12.29 -13.37
CA LEU A 97 5.66 -11.54 -12.43
C LEU A 97 5.11 -11.50 -11.00
N TYR A 98 3.78 -11.54 -10.82
CA TYR A 98 3.15 -11.48 -9.50
C TYR A 98 2.91 -12.85 -8.89
N ARG A 99 2.89 -13.92 -9.69
CA ARG A 99 2.61 -15.28 -9.20
C ARG A 99 3.52 -15.71 -8.05
N PRO A 100 4.84 -15.50 -8.07
CA PRO A 100 5.70 -15.85 -6.93
C PRO A 100 5.29 -15.11 -5.65
N LEU A 101 5.00 -13.80 -5.74
CA LEU A 101 4.60 -12.98 -4.60
C LEU A 101 3.26 -13.42 -4.01
N ILE A 102 2.29 -13.74 -4.86
CA ILE A 102 0.95 -14.17 -4.41
C ILE A 102 1.04 -15.57 -3.78
N LYS A 103 1.85 -16.48 -4.35
CA LYS A 103 2.04 -17.83 -3.81
C LYS A 103 2.70 -17.86 -2.43
N THR A 104 3.45 -16.83 -2.04
CA THR A 104 4.03 -16.76 -0.68
C THR A 104 3.08 -16.17 0.35
N GLY A 105 1.84 -15.77 -0.02
CA GLY A 105 0.94 -15.13 0.94
C GLY A 105 1.13 -13.61 1.06
N LEU A 106 1.94 -13.01 0.19
CA LEU A 106 2.19 -11.55 0.16
C LEU A 106 1.30 -10.82 -0.84
N GLY A 107 0.44 -11.53 -1.57
CA GLY A 107 -0.42 -10.95 -2.61
C GLY A 107 -1.69 -10.37 -2.01
N PHE A 108 -2.55 -11.25 -1.53
CA PHE A 108 -3.86 -10.99 -0.95
C PHE A 108 -3.89 -11.41 0.52
N GLY A 109 -2.80 -11.18 1.24
CA GLY A 109 -2.59 -11.76 2.56
C GLY A 109 -2.92 -10.83 3.73
N ALA A 110 -3.31 -11.45 4.83
CA ALA A 110 -3.61 -10.85 6.13
C ALA A 110 -2.54 -9.87 6.62
N GLN A 111 -1.27 -10.13 6.26
CA GLN A 111 -0.15 -9.27 6.60
C GLN A 111 -0.33 -7.84 6.05
N ARG A 112 -0.81 -7.69 4.81
CA ARG A 112 -1.07 -6.37 4.20
C ARG A 112 -2.09 -5.58 4.98
N TRP A 113 -3.15 -6.23 5.44
CA TRP A 113 -4.18 -5.59 6.26
C TRP A 113 -3.63 -5.16 7.61
N THR A 114 -2.91 -6.05 8.30
CA THR A 114 -2.31 -5.71 9.59
C THR A 114 -1.29 -4.58 9.47
N SER A 115 -0.42 -4.59 8.45
CA SER A 115 0.55 -3.52 8.21
C SER A 115 -0.13 -2.21 7.81
N SER A 116 -1.20 -2.25 7.02
CA SER A 116 -1.96 -1.06 6.63
C SER A 116 -2.69 -0.43 7.83
N LEU A 117 -3.29 -1.25 8.69
CA LEU A 117 -3.90 -0.78 9.94
C LEU A 117 -2.85 -0.16 10.86
N GLN A 118 -1.75 -0.87 11.14
CA GLN A 118 -0.68 -0.35 11.98
C GLN A 118 -0.17 1.02 11.48
N LYS A 119 0.12 1.15 10.17
CA LYS A 119 0.54 2.42 9.57
C LYS A 119 -0.49 3.53 9.75
N HIS A 120 -1.79 3.20 9.63
CA HIS A 120 -2.85 4.18 9.79
C HIS A 120 -2.88 4.74 11.22
N PHE A 121 -2.78 3.87 12.23
CA PHE A 121 -2.72 4.29 13.62
C PHE A 121 -1.44 5.03 13.99
N GLU A 122 -0.29 4.60 13.47
CA GLU A 122 0.97 5.34 13.62
C GLU A 122 0.87 6.75 13.06
N PHE A 123 0.29 6.89 11.87
CA PHE A 123 0.05 8.18 11.25
C PHE A 123 -0.88 9.04 12.10
N LEU A 124 -2.05 8.53 12.51
CA LEU A 124 -2.98 9.27 13.37
C LEU A 124 -2.33 9.74 14.66
N ARG A 125 -1.52 8.90 15.31
CA ARG A 125 -0.78 9.25 16.53
C ARG A 125 0.17 10.43 16.30
N VAL A 126 0.91 10.43 15.18
CA VAL A 126 1.76 11.57 14.81
C VAL A 126 0.92 12.83 14.59
N MET A 127 -0.21 12.71 13.89
CA MET A 127 -1.10 13.85 13.62
C MET A 127 -1.69 14.46 14.91
N THR A 128 -2.09 13.62 15.87
CA THR A 128 -2.58 14.08 17.18
C THR A 128 -1.49 14.81 17.97
N SER A 129 -0.24 14.36 17.89
CA SER A 129 0.87 15.04 18.60
C SER A 129 1.09 16.49 18.14
N PHE A 130 0.76 16.80 16.88
CA PHE A 130 0.80 18.17 16.37
C PHE A 130 -0.31 19.05 16.95
N VAL A 131 -1.49 18.48 17.23
CA VAL A 131 -2.61 19.21 17.85
C VAL A 131 -2.29 19.61 19.29
N ASP A 132 -1.57 18.76 20.02
CA ASP A 132 -1.17 19.01 21.41
C ASP A 132 0.01 20.00 21.54
N SER A 133 0.73 20.25 20.46
CA SER A 133 1.83 21.23 20.43
C SER A 133 1.29 22.66 20.30
N THR A 134 1.68 23.56 21.20
CA THR A 134 1.20 24.96 21.28
C THR A 134 1.76 25.90 20.20
N VAL A 135 2.46 25.35 19.20
CA VAL A 135 3.11 26.08 18.08
C VAL A 135 2.32 25.81 16.79
N ASP A 136 2.42 26.69 15.79
CA ASP A 136 1.68 26.71 14.51
C ASP A 136 1.79 25.42 13.66
N SER A 137 1.17 24.34 14.14
CA SER A 137 1.22 22.99 13.59
C SER A 137 0.21 22.73 12.47
N LYS A 138 -0.53 23.77 12.07
CA LYS A 138 -1.57 23.69 11.03
C LYS A 138 -0.97 23.29 9.69
N GLY A 139 0.25 23.73 9.40
CA GLY A 139 0.97 23.36 8.18
C GLY A 139 1.28 21.88 8.11
N GLU A 140 1.85 21.31 9.18
CA GLU A 140 2.20 19.90 9.31
C GLU A 140 0.96 19.01 9.24
N ILE A 141 -0.12 19.43 9.90
CA ILE A 141 -1.40 18.72 9.83
C ILE A 141 -1.95 18.74 8.40
N GLY A 142 -1.93 19.90 7.74
CA GLY A 142 -2.36 20.03 6.35
C GLY A 142 -1.53 19.16 5.38
N MET A 143 -0.21 19.14 5.55
CA MET A 143 0.70 18.32 4.77
C MET A 143 0.46 16.82 5.01
N GLY A 144 0.26 16.40 6.26
CA GLY A 144 -0.07 15.01 6.55
C GLY A 144 -1.34 14.55 5.84
N ILE A 145 -2.42 15.33 5.94
CA ILE A 145 -3.71 15.05 5.27
C ILE A 145 -3.53 15.00 3.75
N LEU A 146 -2.78 15.95 3.17
CA LEU A 146 -2.50 15.99 1.75
C LEU A 146 -1.72 14.74 1.29
N ALA A 147 -0.72 14.30 2.05
CA ALA A 147 0.04 13.10 1.74
C ALA A 147 -0.82 11.84 1.78
N GLN A 148 -1.70 11.72 2.78
CA GLN A 148 -2.65 10.60 2.86
C GLN A 148 -3.59 10.58 1.65
N ARG A 149 -4.15 11.73 1.28
CA ARG A 149 -5.02 11.85 0.10
C ARG A 149 -4.28 11.54 -1.20
N MET A 150 -3.07 12.04 -1.36
CA MET A 150 -2.23 11.76 -2.53
C MET A 150 -1.98 10.26 -2.69
N THR A 151 -1.57 9.58 -1.61
CA THR A 151 -1.36 8.13 -1.62
C THR A 151 -2.66 7.36 -1.87
N HIS A 152 -3.77 7.77 -1.25
CA HIS A 152 -5.07 7.15 -1.48
C HIS A 152 -5.50 7.24 -2.96
N ASN A 153 -5.44 8.44 -3.54
CA ASN A 153 -5.83 8.67 -4.93
C ASN A 153 -4.94 7.89 -5.91
N PHE A 154 -3.63 7.85 -5.64
CA PHE A 154 -2.68 7.04 -6.41
C PHE A 154 -3.05 5.56 -6.39
N CYS A 155 -3.26 4.97 -5.20
CA CYS A 155 -3.62 3.56 -5.06
C CYS A 155 -4.99 3.25 -5.67
N ALA A 156 -6.00 4.09 -5.43
CA ALA A 156 -7.33 3.92 -5.99
C ALA A 156 -7.33 3.97 -7.52
N GLY A 157 -6.50 4.85 -8.09
CA GLY A 157 -6.29 4.95 -9.52
C GLY A 157 -5.62 3.70 -10.11
N ILE A 158 -4.45 3.32 -9.59
CA ILE A 158 -3.68 2.18 -10.10
C ILE A 158 -4.43 0.86 -9.98
N CYS A 159 -5.10 0.64 -8.85
CA CYS A 159 -5.86 -0.59 -8.62
C CYS A 159 -7.23 -0.59 -9.32
N ALA A 160 -7.63 0.54 -9.91
CA ALA A 160 -8.95 0.73 -10.52
C ALA A 160 -10.12 0.32 -9.60
N THR A 161 -9.94 0.45 -8.28
CA THR A 161 -10.91 0.02 -7.26
C THR A 161 -12.08 0.99 -7.14
N SER A 162 -11.87 2.24 -7.53
CA SER A 162 -12.89 3.26 -7.65
C SER A 162 -13.07 3.65 -9.11
N ASN A 163 -14.30 4.06 -9.45
CA ASN A 163 -14.67 4.56 -10.76
C ASN A 163 -14.60 3.54 -11.92
N LYS A 164 -15.28 3.86 -13.01
CA LYS A 164 -15.26 3.04 -14.24
C LYS A 164 -14.11 3.49 -15.13
N TRP A 165 -13.04 2.72 -15.15
CA TRP A 165 -11.88 2.95 -16.00
C TRP A 165 -12.03 2.27 -17.35
N LYS A 166 -11.54 2.92 -18.41
CA LYS A 166 -11.45 2.35 -19.76
C LYS A 166 -9.99 2.06 -20.09
N THR A 167 -9.66 0.80 -20.34
CA THR A 167 -8.34 0.40 -20.84
C THR A 167 -8.13 0.91 -22.26
N ILE A 168 -6.99 1.56 -22.48
CA ILE A 168 -6.48 1.93 -23.80
C ILE A 168 -5.49 0.83 -24.17
N GLN A 169 -5.78 0.04 -25.20
CA GLN A 169 -4.82 -0.96 -25.65
C GLN A 169 -3.57 -0.25 -26.20
N ILE A 170 -2.42 -0.60 -25.64
CA ILE A 170 -1.12 -0.23 -26.19
C ILE A 170 -0.55 -1.48 -26.87
N GLU A 171 -0.24 -1.39 -28.16
CA GLU A 171 0.41 -2.46 -28.93
C GLU A 171 1.87 -2.75 -28.47
N MET A 172 2.40 -1.96 -27.54
CA MET A 172 3.79 -2.00 -27.09
C MET A 172 3.95 -2.69 -25.73
N GLY A 173 4.12 -4.01 -25.76
CA GLY A 173 4.63 -4.83 -24.65
C GLY A 173 3.58 -5.27 -23.62
N GLN A 174 3.69 -6.52 -23.15
CA GLN A 174 2.74 -7.17 -22.22
C GLN A 174 2.66 -6.51 -20.82
N ASP A 175 3.61 -5.63 -20.48
CA ASP A 175 3.81 -5.11 -19.12
C ASP A 175 3.39 -3.65 -18.91
N ALA A 176 2.85 -2.97 -19.93
CA ALA A 176 2.38 -1.60 -19.84
C ALA A 176 0.85 -1.55 -19.91
N ASN A 177 0.20 -0.95 -18.92
CA ASN A 177 -1.24 -0.75 -18.91
C ASN A 177 -1.54 0.75 -18.90
N LEU A 178 -2.41 1.19 -19.81
CA LEU A 178 -2.87 2.57 -19.89
C LEU A 178 -4.39 2.59 -19.77
N MET A 179 -4.88 3.40 -18.83
CA MET A 179 -6.28 3.51 -18.51
C MET A 179 -6.68 4.99 -18.52
N MET A 180 -7.90 5.25 -18.96
CA MET A 180 -8.48 6.59 -18.91
C MET A 180 -9.85 6.60 -18.26
N ARG A 181 -10.18 7.73 -17.64
CA ARG A 181 -11.55 8.09 -17.29
C ARG A 181 -11.78 9.57 -17.48
N LYS A 182 -13.05 9.97 -17.46
CA LYS A 182 -13.46 11.37 -17.48
C LYS A 182 -14.10 11.71 -16.15
N ASN A 183 -13.54 12.67 -15.42
CA ASN A 183 -14.14 13.24 -14.24
C ASN A 183 -14.91 14.52 -14.62
N ILE A 184 -16.18 14.59 -14.22
CA ILE A 184 -17.05 15.75 -14.44
C ILE A 184 -17.64 16.25 -13.11
N THR A 185 -17.78 15.37 -12.12
CA THR A 185 -18.60 15.61 -10.92
C THR A 185 -17.82 15.50 -9.62
N ASP A 186 -16.69 14.79 -9.60
CA ASP A 186 -16.06 14.38 -8.35
C ASP A 186 -15.23 15.53 -7.78
N LEU A 187 -15.69 16.04 -6.63
CA LEU A 187 -15.03 17.11 -5.89
C LEU A 187 -13.70 16.60 -5.31
N GLY A 188 -12.62 17.35 -5.56
CA GLY A 188 -11.27 17.01 -5.06
C GLY A 188 -10.36 16.36 -6.10
N GLU A 189 -10.87 16.10 -7.30
CA GLU A 189 -10.09 15.67 -8.46
C GLU A 189 -10.20 16.69 -9.60
N PRO A 190 -9.21 16.78 -10.50
CA PRO A 190 -9.29 17.66 -11.65
C PRO A 190 -10.47 17.25 -12.55
N ILE A 191 -11.28 18.24 -12.94
CA ILE A 191 -12.30 18.06 -13.98
C ILE A 191 -11.59 17.84 -15.31
N GLY A 192 -12.00 16.81 -16.05
CA GLY A 192 -11.44 16.48 -17.36
C GLY A 192 -11.05 15.02 -17.51
N VAL A 193 -10.09 14.76 -18.38
CA VAL A 193 -9.58 13.41 -18.64
C VAL A 193 -8.47 13.11 -17.65
N ILE A 194 -8.59 11.97 -16.97
CA ILE A 194 -7.58 11.44 -16.05
C ILE A 194 -6.99 10.19 -16.72
N LEU A 195 -5.67 10.18 -16.86
CA LEU A 195 -4.91 9.09 -17.45
C LEU A 195 -4.06 8.42 -16.36
N ILE A 196 -3.99 7.09 -16.42
CA ILE A 196 -3.12 6.28 -15.58
C ILE A 196 -2.32 5.36 -16.48
N ALA A 197 -1.01 5.48 -16.41
CA ALA A 197 -0.07 4.57 -17.04
C ALA A 197 0.68 3.81 -15.95
N THR A 198 0.69 2.49 -16.04
CA THR A 198 1.46 1.63 -15.15
C THR A 198 2.38 0.74 -15.97
N LYS A 199 3.58 0.51 -15.44
CA LYS A 199 4.54 -0.41 -16.01
C LYS A 199 5.23 -1.17 -14.89
N THR A 200 5.32 -2.48 -15.06
CA THR A 200 6.00 -3.35 -14.10
C THR A 200 7.29 -3.86 -14.71
N ILE A 201 8.36 -3.84 -13.90
CA ILE A 201 9.68 -4.34 -14.28
C ILE A 201 10.21 -5.24 -13.17
N GLN A 202 10.91 -6.31 -13.54
CA GLN A 202 11.62 -7.16 -12.61
C GLN A 202 13.11 -6.80 -12.63
N LEU A 203 13.68 -6.52 -11.46
CA LEU A 203 15.09 -6.15 -11.31
C LEU A 203 15.78 -7.14 -10.36
N PRO A 204 17.01 -7.59 -10.67
CA PRO A 204 17.79 -8.49 -9.82
C PRO A 204 18.48 -7.72 -8.68
N ILE A 205 17.74 -6.83 -8.00
CA ILE A 205 18.25 -5.92 -6.97
C ILE A 205 17.37 -6.07 -5.74
N LYS A 206 17.97 -6.03 -4.55
CA LYS A 206 17.19 -6.06 -3.30
C LYS A 206 16.29 -4.82 -3.20
N PRO A 207 15.02 -4.95 -2.76
CA PRO A 207 14.08 -3.84 -2.66
C PRO A 207 14.60 -2.63 -1.86
N GLN A 208 15.37 -2.89 -0.79
CA GLN A 208 15.97 -1.86 0.07
C GLN A 208 16.87 -0.89 -0.72
N TYR A 209 17.76 -1.41 -1.57
CA TYR A 209 18.65 -0.57 -2.38
C TYR A 209 17.89 0.24 -3.43
N LEU A 210 16.84 -0.32 -4.01
CA LEU A 210 15.98 0.41 -4.94
C LEU A 210 15.26 1.55 -4.23
N PHE A 211 14.69 1.29 -3.05
CA PHE A 211 14.01 2.31 -2.27
C PHE A 211 14.96 3.43 -1.84
N GLU A 212 16.16 3.09 -1.37
CA GLU A 212 17.21 4.06 -1.06
C GLU A 212 17.59 4.90 -2.30
N PHE A 213 17.76 4.27 -3.46
CA PHE A 213 18.04 4.97 -4.72
C PHE A 213 16.93 5.97 -5.10
N PHE A 214 15.65 5.57 -5.05
CA PHE A 214 14.53 6.44 -5.41
C PHE A 214 14.28 7.56 -4.38
N THR A 215 14.66 7.35 -3.13
CA THR A 215 14.54 8.37 -2.06
C THR A 215 15.77 9.28 -1.97
N ASN A 216 16.88 8.92 -2.61
CA ASN A 216 18.11 9.71 -2.58
C ASN A 216 17.97 11.00 -3.40
N LYS A 217 18.03 12.13 -2.68
CA LYS A 217 17.85 13.48 -3.20
C LYS A 217 18.92 13.90 -4.22
N ASN A 218 20.12 13.34 -4.12
CA ASN A 218 21.24 13.64 -5.00
C ASN A 218 21.19 12.84 -6.31
N MET A 219 20.46 11.72 -6.31
CA MET A 219 20.36 10.81 -7.44
C MET A 219 19.06 10.99 -8.23
N ARG A 220 18.19 11.91 -7.79
CA ARG A 220 16.85 12.14 -8.37
C ARG A 220 16.90 12.45 -9.86
N SER A 221 17.87 13.27 -10.28
CA SER A 221 18.07 13.65 -11.68
C SER A 221 18.41 12.47 -12.61
N GLN A 222 18.81 11.31 -12.06
CA GLN A 222 19.12 10.12 -12.86
C GLN A 222 17.87 9.39 -13.36
N TRP A 223 16.70 9.64 -12.76
CA TRP A 223 15.48 8.90 -13.08
C TRP A 223 14.24 9.79 -13.24
N ASP A 224 14.20 10.95 -12.58
CA ASP A 224 13.08 11.89 -12.68
C ASP A 224 13.39 12.97 -13.71
N ILE A 225 12.74 12.87 -14.88
CA ILE A 225 12.85 13.84 -15.98
C ILE A 225 12.49 15.27 -15.56
N LEU A 226 11.80 15.46 -14.43
CA LEU A 226 11.43 16.77 -13.95
C LEU A 226 12.50 17.42 -13.06
N SER A 227 13.58 16.70 -12.74
CA SER A 227 14.62 17.11 -11.76
C SER A 227 15.97 17.41 -12.42
N TYR A 228 16.00 18.04 -13.60
CA TYR A 228 17.25 18.32 -14.33
C TYR A 228 18.18 19.33 -13.65
N SER A 229 17.67 20.15 -12.73
CA SER A 229 18.36 21.27 -12.10
C SER A 229 19.33 20.87 -10.97
N GLY A 230 19.86 19.64 -10.97
CA GLY A 230 20.82 19.19 -9.96
C GLY A 230 20.19 18.59 -8.70
N PRO A 231 20.94 18.49 -7.58
CA PRO A 231 20.48 17.80 -6.36
C PRO A 231 19.28 18.51 -5.73
N MET A 232 18.38 17.73 -5.13
CA MET A 232 17.20 18.27 -4.46
C MET A 232 17.50 18.65 -3.00
N LYS A 233 16.98 19.80 -2.56
CA LYS A 233 17.03 20.24 -1.17
C LYS A 233 15.71 19.92 -0.46
N ASN A 234 15.81 19.39 0.75
CA ASN A 234 14.62 19.15 1.58
C ASN A 234 14.24 20.42 2.34
N MET A 235 13.03 20.92 2.11
CA MET A 235 12.50 22.08 2.81
C MET A 235 11.75 21.67 4.07
N ILE A 236 10.99 20.57 3.99
CA ILE A 236 10.16 20.08 5.10
C ILE A 236 10.26 18.57 5.14
N HIS A 237 10.38 18.00 6.34
CA HIS A 237 10.41 16.56 6.56
C HIS A 237 9.58 16.18 7.79
N ILE A 238 8.52 15.40 7.57
CA ILE A 238 7.66 14.88 8.63
C ILE A 238 7.78 13.36 8.63
N ILE A 239 8.10 12.77 9.78
CA ILE A 239 8.13 11.32 9.95
C ILE A 239 6.71 10.86 10.30
N LYS A 240 6.18 9.86 9.60
CA LYS A 240 4.78 9.37 9.74
C LYS A 240 4.59 8.34 10.84
N GLY A 241 5.65 7.85 11.47
CA GLY A 241 5.61 6.78 12.46
C GLY A 241 6.91 6.68 13.25
N GLN A 242 7.12 5.56 13.94
CA GLN A 242 8.38 5.33 14.66
C GLN A 242 9.53 4.96 13.72
N ASN A 243 9.20 4.45 12.53
CA ASN A 243 10.17 4.10 11.51
C ASN A 243 10.50 5.32 10.64
N LEU A 244 11.78 5.69 10.59
CA LEU A 244 12.31 6.82 9.80
C LEU A 244 12.02 6.71 8.29
N GLU A 245 11.70 5.51 7.82
CA GLU A 245 11.50 5.20 6.39
C GLU A 245 10.14 5.67 5.85
N SER A 246 9.15 5.92 6.73
CA SER A 246 7.84 6.46 6.32
C SER A 246 7.79 7.94 6.60
N SER A 247 7.83 8.76 5.54
CA SER A 247 7.88 10.21 5.69
C SER A 247 7.04 10.98 4.66
N VAL A 248 6.76 12.24 4.98
CA VAL A 248 6.31 13.28 4.05
C VAL A 248 7.46 14.25 3.87
N SER A 249 7.82 14.58 2.64
CA SER A 249 8.89 15.53 2.34
C SER A 249 8.45 16.54 1.30
N LEU A 250 8.85 17.79 1.47
CA LEU A 250 8.74 18.85 0.46
C LEU A 250 10.13 19.16 -0.06
N LEU A 251 10.38 18.83 -1.33
CA LEU A 251 11.68 19.00 -1.98
C LEU A 251 11.65 20.20 -2.94
N CYS A 252 12.76 20.90 -3.03
CA CYS A 252 12.97 22.01 -3.97
C CYS A 252 14.26 21.77 -4.77
N ALA A 253 14.26 22.18 -6.03
CA ALA A 253 15.45 22.21 -6.86
C ALA A 253 16.48 23.24 -6.35
N ASN A 254 17.76 22.87 -6.27
CA ASN A 254 18.83 23.84 -6.02
C ASN A 254 19.09 24.64 -7.32
N GLY A 255 18.63 25.89 -7.38
CA GLY A 255 19.05 26.84 -8.41
C GLY A 255 20.17 27.72 -7.88
N ASP A 256 21.43 27.36 -8.10
CA ASP A 256 22.56 28.26 -7.80
C ASP A 256 22.76 29.35 -8.88
N ASP A 257 21.93 29.37 -9.92
CA ASP A 257 22.02 30.39 -10.98
C ASP A 257 20.99 31.51 -10.79
N ILE A 258 21.52 32.74 -10.76
CA ILE A 258 20.87 34.06 -10.70
C ILE A 258 19.83 34.26 -11.84
N ILE A 259 19.69 33.30 -12.76
CA ILE A 259 18.78 33.32 -13.92
C ILE A 259 17.56 32.36 -13.74
N ALA A 260 17.56 31.46 -12.74
CA ALA A 260 16.52 30.44 -12.56
C ALA A 260 15.26 30.90 -11.80
N ASN A 261 14.95 32.20 -11.78
CA ASN A 261 13.83 32.76 -11.03
C ASN A 261 12.45 32.57 -11.71
N GLN A 262 12.25 31.49 -12.47
CA GLN A 262 11.00 31.24 -13.21
C GLN A 262 10.35 29.88 -12.97
N ASN A 263 11.04 28.89 -12.41
CA ASN A 263 10.45 27.59 -12.08
C ASN A 263 10.76 27.20 -10.62
N ASN A 264 10.06 27.82 -9.66
CA ASN A 264 9.97 27.34 -8.28
C ASN A 264 9.14 26.04 -8.23
N MET A 265 9.66 24.98 -8.85
CA MET A 265 9.03 23.68 -8.84
C MET A 265 9.28 23.00 -7.49
N LEU A 266 8.21 22.80 -6.72
CA LEU A 266 8.26 22.03 -5.49
C LEU A 266 7.77 20.62 -5.76
N ILE A 267 8.43 19.63 -5.16
CA ILE A 267 8.01 18.23 -5.21
C ILE A 267 7.52 17.85 -3.83
N PHE A 268 6.24 17.54 -3.73
CA PHE A 268 5.65 16.97 -2.52
C PHE A 268 5.67 15.45 -2.61
N GLN A 269 6.35 14.80 -1.67
CA GLN A 269 6.66 13.38 -1.71
C GLN A 269 6.16 12.68 -0.44
N GLY A 270 5.41 11.61 -0.61
CA GLY A 270 5.05 10.66 0.44
C GLY A 270 5.79 9.34 0.23
N THR A 271 6.43 8.86 1.29
CA THR A 271 7.06 7.53 1.33
C THR A 271 6.43 6.68 2.43
N CYS A 272 6.43 5.37 2.23
CA CYS A 272 6.23 4.39 3.28
C CYS A 272 6.91 3.06 2.95
N THR A 273 7.35 2.36 3.98
CA THR A 273 7.89 1.00 3.90
C THR A 273 7.27 0.15 4.99
N ASP A 274 6.91 -1.07 4.66
CA ASP A 274 6.49 -2.11 5.59
C ASP A 274 7.01 -3.48 5.15
N ALA A 275 6.59 -4.53 5.87
CA ALA A 275 7.00 -5.89 5.60
C ALA A 275 6.53 -6.45 4.23
N THR A 276 5.60 -5.77 3.56
CA THR A 276 5.05 -6.14 2.25
C THR A 276 5.67 -5.36 1.09
N GLY A 277 6.41 -4.29 1.39
CA GLY A 277 7.18 -3.52 0.40
C GLY A 277 7.28 -2.03 0.73
N SER A 278 7.78 -1.27 -0.25
CA SER A 278 7.94 0.18 -0.15
C SER A 278 7.16 0.90 -1.23
N LEU A 279 6.65 2.08 -0.91
CA LEU A 279 5.89 2.94 -1.81
C LEU A 279 6.44 4.37 -1.75
N LEU A 280 6.67 4.95 -2.93
CA LEU A 280 7.01 6.35 -3.13
C LEU A 280 5.98 6.96 -4.07
N VAL A 281 5.25 7.97 -3.57
CA VAL A 281 4.28 8.75 -4.36
C VAL A 281 4.72 10.21 -4.30
N TYR A 282 4.71 10.90 -5.42
CA TYR A 282 5.04 12.32 -5.44
C TYR A 282 4.14 13.08 -6.42
N ALA A 283 4.02 14.38 -6.17
CA ALA A 283 3.33 15.31 -7.04
C ALA A 283 4.11 16.63 -7.10
N ILE A 284 3.95 17.35 -8.20
CA ILE A 284 4.46 18.71 -8.34
C ILE A 284 3.49 19.66 -7.62
N VAL A 285 4.03 20.58 -6.85
CA VAL A 285 3.29 21.66 -6.19
C VAL A 285 3.80 22.98 -6.74
N ASP A 286 2.87 23.82 -7.15
CA ASP A 286 3.17 25.18 -7.57
C ASP A 286 3.29 26.07 -6.31
N SER A 287 4.37 26.83 -6.23
CA SER A 287 4.59 27.84 -5.18
C SER A 287 3.72 29.09 -5.34
N SER A 288 3.06 29.26 -6.49
CA SER A 288 2.25 30.44 -6.81
C SER A 288 0.77 30.25 -6.46
N LYS A 289 0.44 30.27 -5.17
CA LYS A 289 -0.94 30.53 -4.69
C LYS A 289 -0.99 30.95 -3.24
#